data_AF-A0A4R5XPI3-F1
#
_entry.id   AF-A0A4R5XPI3-F1
#
_cell.length_a   1.000
_cell.length_b   1.000
_cell.length_c   1.000
_cell.angle_alpha   90.00
_cell.angle_beta   90.00
_cell.angle_gamma   90.00
#
_symmetry.space_group_name_H-M   'P 1'
#
loop_
_entity.id
_entity.type
_entity.pdbx_description
1 polymer ?
#
loop_
_entity_poly.entity_id
_entity_poly.type
_entity_poly.pdbx_seq_one_letter_code
_entity_poly.pdbx_strand_id
1 'polypeptide(L)'
;MEQDAYAYSVPTKAGRMAKVKLSESEMGFMLSLAVGDLVEVFDDRSVVEWAGTLEEIAPELGIAWVRTDSGERKLLDIQEHSIRRLPYLR
;
A
#
# COMPACT_ATOMS: atom_id res chain seq x y z
N MET A 1 7.49 27.10 8.88
CA MET A 1 6.89 25.76 9.08
C MET A 1 6.92 25.13 7.69
N GLU A 2 8.07 24.58 7.31
CA GLU A 2 8.27 23.97 5.99
C GLU A 2 7.96 22.48 6.17
N GLN A 3 6.87 22.03 5.57
CA GLN A 3 6.45 20.63 5.59
C GLN A 3 7.04 19.95 4.36
N ASP A 4 8.11 19.19 4.58
CA ASP A 4 8.71 18.35 3.56
C ASP A 4 7.71 17.27 3.13
N ALA A 5 7.19 17.43 1.91
CA ALA A 5 6.44 16.38 1.24
C ALA A 5 7.43 15.28 0.80
N TYR A 6 7.26 14.06 1.33
CA TYR A 6 8.04 12.90 0.92
C TYR A 6 7.67 12.51 -0.52
N ALA A 7 8.52 12.93 -1.46
CA ALA A 7 8.37 12.64 -2.89
C ALA A 7 9.38 11.56 -3.29
N TYR A 8 8.88 10.41 -3.70
CA TYR A 8 9.67 9.37 -4.35
C TYR A 8 9.16 9.19 -5.79
N SER A 9 10.01 8.63 -6.64
CA SER A 9 9.75 8.53 -8.07
C SER A 9 9.60 7.06 -8.44
N VAL A 10 8.40 6.63 -8.82
CA VAL A 10 8.14 5.29 -9.35
C VAL A 10 8.12 5.30 -10.89
N PRO A 11 8.72 4.29 -11.55
CA PRO A 11 8.65 4.17 -13.00
C PRO A 11 7.25 3.72 -13.42
N THR A 12 6.53 4.58 -14.15
CA THR A 12 5.24 4.21 -14.74
C THR A 12 5.42 3.30 -15.97
N LYS A 13 4.36 2.58 -16.37
CA LYS A 13 4.29 1.78 -17.63
C LYS A 13 4.73 2.54 -18.89
N ALA A 14 4.78 3.87 -18.85
CA ALA A 14 5.20 4.76 -19.95
C ALA A 14 6.64 5.31 -19.80
N GLY A 15 7.42 4.83 -18.83
CA GLY A 15 8.79 5.31 -18.58
C GLY A 15 8.88 6.74 -18.02
N ARG A 16 7.76 7.31 -17.57
CA ARG A 16 7.74 8.63 -16.90
C ARG A 16 7.87 8.43 -15.39
N MET A 17 8.73 9.23 -14.76
CA MET A 17 8.79 9.34 -13.30
C MET A 17 7.65 10.24 -12.82
N ALA A 18 6.62 9.65 -12.23
CA ALA A 18 5.62 10.43 -11.52
C ALA A 18 6.17 10.74 -10.12
N LYS A 19 6.24 12.02 -9.74
CA LYS A 19 6.34 12.40 -8.32
C LYS A 19 4.98 12.11 -7.74
N VAL A 20 4.85 11.03 -7.00
CA VAL A 20 3.59 10.75 -6.33
C VAL A 20 3.68 11.22 -4.90
N LYS A 21 2.71 12.04 -4.51
CA LYS A 21 2.63 12.64 -3.19
C LYS A 21 1.53 11.90 -2.45
N LEU A 22 1.91 11.11 -1.45
CA LEU A 22 0.96 10.53 -0.52
C LEU A 22 0.26 11.66 0.24
N SER A 23 -1.06 11.54 0.38
CA SER A 23 -1.82 12.35 1.31
C SER A 23 -1.42 12.02 2.75
N GLU A 24 -1.67 12.94 3.68
CA GLU A 24 -1.41 12.71 5.11
C GLU A 24 -2.18 11.48 5.63
N SER A 25 -3.39 11.26 5.12
CA SER A 25 -4.22 10.10 5.49
C SER A 25 -3.63 8.79 4.98
N GLU A 26 -3.14 8.74 3.74
CA GLU A 26 -2.48 7.55 3.17
C GLU A 26 -1.17 7.25 3.90
N MET A 27 -0.36 8.28 4.15
CA MET A 27 0.89 8.14 4.91
C MET A 27 0.60 7.66 6.35
N GLY A 28 -0.38 8.28 7.02
CA GLY A 28 -0.81 7.89 8.36
C GLY A 28 -1.32 6.45 8.40
N PHE A 29 -2.05 6.02 7.38
CA PHE A 29 -2.49 4.65 7.25
C PHE A 29 -1.31 3.68 7.07
N MET A 30 -0.40 3.97 6.15
CA MET A 30 0.80 3.14 5.90
C MET A 30 1.68 3.01 7.14
N LEU A 31 1.86 4.10 7.90
CA LEU A 31 2.61 4.09 9.17
C LEU A 31 1.88 3.31 10.29
N SER A 32 0.57 3.10 10.17
CA SER A 32 -0.21 2.34 11.14
C SER A 32 -0.23 0.83 10.89
N LEU A 33 0.26 0.39 9.73
CA LEU A 33 0.36 -1.01 9.35
C LEU A 33 1.59 -1.67 9.99
N ALA A 34 1.47 -2.95 10.31
CA ALA A 34 2.56 -3.77 10.81
C ALA A 34 2.76 -5.04 9.99
N VAL A 35 3.98 -5.57 9.99
CA VAL A 35 4.25 -6.92 9.46
C VAL A 35 3.38 -7.92 10.24
N GLY A 36 2.68 -8.78 9.51
CA GLY A 36 1.70 -9.72 10.06
C GLY A 36 0.26 -9.18 10.10
N ASP A 37 0.00 -7.93 9.73
CA ASP A 37 -1.37 -7.44 9.53
C ASP A 37 -2.01 -8.15 8.31
N LEU A 38 -3.28 -8.51 8.44
CA LEU A 38 -4.10 -8.99 7.34
C LEU A 38 -4.72 -7.81 6.61
N VAL A 39 -4.63 -7.81 5.28
CA VAL A 39 -5.16 -6.75 4.44
C VAL A 39 -6.00 -7.31 3.29
N GLU A 40 -7.04 -6.58 2.92
CA GLU A 40 -7.77 -6.74 1.67
C GLU A 40 -7.44 -5.56 0.74
N VAL A 41 -7.32 -5.89 -0.54
CA VAL A 41 -7.01 -4.95 -1.59
C VAL A 41 -8.16 -4.94 -2.59
N PHE A 42 -8.61 -3.73 -2.92
CA PHE A 42 -9.78 -3.48 -3.75
C PHE A 42 -9.39 -2.70 -5.00
N ASP A 43 -10.11 -2.98 -6.09
CA ASP A 43 -10.05 -2.20 -7.32
C ASP A 43 -10.77 -0.83 -7.17
N ASP A 44 -10.75 -0.04 -8.24
CA ASP A 44 -11.44 1.25 -8.35
C ASP A 44 -12.98 1.15 -8.22
N ARG A 45 -13.53 -0.05 -8.36
CA ARG A 45 -14.96 -0.37 -8.22
C ARG A 45 -15.29 -0.93 -6.84
N SER A 46 -14.34 -0.89 -5.91
CA SER A 46 -14.49 -1.43 -4.55
C SER A 46 -14.76 -2.94 -4.51
N VAL A 47 -14.33 -3.67 -5.53
CA VAL A 47 -14.37 -5.14 -5.56
C VAL A 47 -13.08 -5.66 -4.95
N VAL A 48 -13.20 -6.61 -4.00
CA VAL A 48 -12.03 -7.30 -3.44
C VAL A 48 -11.32 -8.04 -4.56
N GLU A 49 -10.09 -7.65 -4.87
CA GLU A 49 -9.28 -8.37 -5.84
C GLU A 49 -8.54 -9.53 -5.19
N TRP A 50 -7.97 -9.28 -4.00
CA TRP A 50 -7.20 -10.27 -3.24
C TRP A 50 -6.99 -9.82 -1.79
N ALA A 51 -6.63 -10.78 -0.95
CA ALA A 51 -6.28 -10.57 0.45
C ALA A 51 -4.94 -11.26 0.77
N GLY A 52 -4.31 -10.86 1.87
CA GLY A 52 -3.10 -11.51 2.35
C GLY A 52 -2.50 -10.88 3.60
N THR A 53 -1.33 -11.39 3.97
CA THR A 53 -0.56 -10.97 5.14
C THR A 53 0.59 -10.05 4.73
N LEU A 54 0.73 -8.91 5.40
CA LEU A 54 1.86 -8.00 5.19
C LEU A 54 3.18 -8.63 5.63
N GLU A 55 4.15 -8.68 4.73
CA GLU A 55 5.51 -9.18 5.00
C GLU A 55 6.52 -8.05 5.22
N GLU A 56 6.37 -6.94 4.50
CA GLU A 56 7.31 -5.82 4.49
C GLU A 56 6.58 -4.55 4.08
N ILE A 57 6.98 -3.40 4.64
CA ILE A 57 6.31 -2.12 4.42
C ILE A 57 7.38 -1.06 4.18
N ALA A 58 7.20 -0.24 3.16
CA ALA A 58 7.97 0.98 2.93
C ALA A 58 7.00 2.18 2.91
N PRO A 59 6.62 2.71 4.09
CA PRO A 59 5.59 3.76 4.19
C PRO A 59 5.94 5.02 3.39
N GLU A 60 7.22 5.41 3.42
CA GLU A 60 7.75 6.55 2.67
C GLU A 60 7.59 6.41 1.16
N LEU A 61 7.44 5.17 0.68
CA LEU A 61 7.25 4.81 -0.72
C LEU A 61 5.80 4.40 -1.02
N GLY A 62 4.88 4.48 -0.05
CA GLY A 62 3.47 4.12 -0.27
C GLY A 62 3.26 2.66 -0.71
N ILE A 63 4.27 1.80 -0.52
CA ILE A 63 4.24 0.41 -0.96
C ILE A 63 4.39 -0.56 0.19
N ALA A 64 3.83 -1.76 0.00
CA ALA A 64 4.03 -2.88 0.89
C ALA A 64 4.08 -4.20 0.12
N TRP A 65 4.76 -5.20 0.67
CA TRP A 65 4.74 -6.56 0.15
C TRP A 65 3.74 -7.40 0.94
N VAL A 66 2.82 -8.03 0.22
CA VAL A 66 1.78 -8.87 0.80
C VAL A 66 1.93 -10.30 0.28
N ARG A 67 1.93 -11.27 1.20
CA ARG A 67 1.78 -12.69 0.90
C ARG A 67 0.29 -13.00 0.78
N THR A 68 -0.16 -13.36 -0.40
CA THR A 68 -1.56 -13.77 -0.61
C THR A 68 -1.83 -15.13 0.03
N ASP A 69 -3.11 -15.45 0.23
CA ASP A 69 -3.54 -16.76 0.73
C ASP A 69 -3.14 -17.93 -0.20
N SER A 70 -2.95 -17.65 -1.50
CA SER A 70 -2.41 -18.60 -2.47
C SER A 70 -0.89 -18.81 -2.36
N GLY A 71 -0.21 -18.06 -1.48
CA GLY A 71 1.23 -18.12 -1.29
C GLY A 71 2.05 -17.24 -2.24
N GLU A 72 1.41 -16.48 -3.13
CA GLU A 72 2.08 -15.54 -4.02
C GLU A 72 2.52 -14.28 -3.25
N ARG A 73 3.63 -13.67 -3.66
CA ARG A 73 4.06 -12.37 -3.12
C ARG A 73 3.65 -11.27 -4.10
N LYS A 74 2.82 -10.34 -3.66
CA LYS A 74 2.35 -9.19 -4.45
C LYS A 74 2.85 -7.88 -3.88
N LEU A 75 3.15 -6.94 -4.77
CA LEU A 75 3.43 -5.54 -4.41
C LEU A 75 2.11 -4.79 -4.33
N LEU A 76 1.85 -4.19 -3.18
CA LEU A 76 0.74 -3.28 -2.94
C LEU A 76 1.25 -1.85 -3.14
N ASP A 77 0.58 -1.08 -3.98
CA ASP A 77 0.76 0.37 -4.11
C ASP A 77 -0.55 1.05 -3.68
N ILE A 78 -0.49 1.84 -2.60
CA ILE A 78 -1.66 2.52 -2.01
C ILE A 78 -2.24 3.60 -2.93
N GLN A 79 -1.50 4.05 -3.94
CA GLN A 79 -1.97 5.04 -4.90
C GLN A 79 -2.75 4.40 -6.06
N GLU A 80 -2.53 3.11 -6.29
CA GLU A 80 -3.25 2.35 -7.31
C GLU A 80 -4.44 1.58 -6.73
N HIS A 81 -4.38 1.20 -5.44
CA HIS A 81 -5.38 0.33 -4.83
C HIS A 81 -5.95 0.90 -3.53
N SER A 82 -7.23 0.63 -3.31
CA SER A 82 -7.85 0.86 -2.01
C SER A 82 -7.56 -0.32 -1.09
N ILE A 83 -7.27 -0.03 0.19
CA ILE A 83 -6.80 -1.05 1.13
C ILE A 83 -7.56 -1.00 2.45
N ARG A 84 -7.82 -2.17 3.03
CA ARG A 84 -8.46 -2.31 4.34
C ARG A 84 -7.66 -3.26 5.20
N ARG A 85 -7.25 -2.82 6.39
CA ARG A 85 -6.76 -3.73 7.42
C ARG A 85 -7.94 -4.50 8.01
N LEU A 86 -7.84 -5.82 8.00
CA LEU A 86 -8.82 -6.69 8.64
C LEU A 86 -8.54 -6.77 10.15
N PRO A 87 -9.59 -6.85 11.00
CA PRO A 87 -9.39 -7.12 12.41
C PRO A 87 -8.75 -8.50 12.58
N TYR A 88 -7.81 -8.62 13.52
CA TYR A 88 -7.34 -9.92 13.97
C TYR A 88 -8.52 -10.71 14.53
N LEU A 89 -9.00 -11.71 13.79
CA LEU A 89 -9.85 -12.75 14.34
C LEU A 89 -8.95 -13.61 15.22
N ARG A 90 -9.01 -13.39 16.53
CA ARG A 90 -8.52 -14.34 17.54
C ARG A 90 -9.61 -15.35 17.89
#